data_AF-A0A6I4RTA3-F1
#
_entry.id   AF-A0A6I4RTA3-F1
#
_cell.length_a   1.000
_cell.length_b   1.000
_cell.length_c   1.000
_cell.angle_alpha   90.00
_cell.angle_beta   90.00
_cell.angle_gamma   90.00
#
_symmetry.space_group_name_H-M   'P 1'
#
loop_
_entity.id
_entity.type
_entity.pdbx_description
1 polymer ?
#
loop_
_entity_poly.entity_id
_entity_poly.type
_entity_poly.pdbx_seq_one_letter_code
_entity_poly.pdbx_strand_id
1 'polypeptide(L)'
;MKKKIIISTIIISIIIVISGIGYYFHYQTVQEELAEQAQEEAALPKPADYCLITYQQSTDNGKTWQKVNVINGQKPMFKAQCWKRYIQILDGFAASTDTDGKWYSKTEDGKIIAHPAMYFADKPFEIQDKAPVVQQSTQNNTNAQPQN
;
A
#
# COMPACT_ATOMS: atom_id res chain seq x y z
N MET A 1 -0.38 44.83 50.08
CA MET A 1 -0.94 43.64 49.39
C MET A 1 -1.48 43.94 47.98
N LYS A 2 -2.17 45.06 47.74
CA LYS A 2 -2.70 45.44 46.40
C LYS A 2 -1.66 45.52 45.27
N LYS A 3 -0.45 46.07 45.51
CA LYS A 3 0.63 46.13 44.48
C LYS A 3 1.13 44.76 44.01
N LYS A 4 1.16 43.74 44.89
CA LYS A 4 1.61 42.38 44.52
C LYS A 4 0.58 41.64 43.66
N ILE A 5 -0.72 41.90 43.87
CA ILE A 5 -1.80 41.34 43.07
C ILE A 5 -1.79 41.93 41.65
N ILE A 6 -1.59 43.25 41.51
CA ILE A 6 -1.52 43.94 40.21
C ILE A 6 -0.33 43.45 39.37
N ILE A 7 0.83 43.22 39.99
CA ILE A 7 2.02 42.71 39.28
C ILE A 7 1.79 41.28 38.79
N SER A 8 1.12 40.42 39.58
CA SER A 8 0.83 39.04 39.20
C SER A 8 -0.09 38.96 37.98
N THR A 9 -1.14 39.78 37.90
CA THR A 9 -2.06 39.80 36.74
C THR A 9 -1.39 40.27 35.45
N ILE A 10 -0.45 41.23 35.53
CA ILE A 10 0.31 41.70 34.36
C ILE A 10 1.24 40.61 33.82
N ILE A 11 1.88 39.82 34.70
CA ILE A 11 2.77 38.74 34.27
C ILE A 11 1.96 37.63 33.57
N ILE A 12 0.79 37.27 34.12
CA ILE A 12 -0.08 36.24 33.54
C ILE A 12 -0.61 36.67 32.17
N SER A 13 -1.03 37.93 32.00
CA SER A 13 -1.50 38.41 30.71
C SER A 13 -0.40 38.41 29.63
N ILE A 14 0.84 38.75 30.00
CA ILE A 14 1.99 38.69 29.09
C ILE A 14 2.26 37.26 28.62
N ILE A 15 2.20 36.27 29.53
CA ILE A 15 2.42 34.86 29.18
C ILE A 15 1.37 34.37 28.17
N ILE A 16 0.10 34.74 28.36
CA ILE A 16 -0.98 34.36 27.44
C ILE A 16 -0.76 34.96 26.04
N VAL A 17 -0.34 36.22 25.96
CA VAL A 17 -0.08 36.90 24.68
C VAL A 17 1.11 36.26 23.95
N ILE A 18 2.22 35.97 24.64
CA ILE A 18 3.39 35.32 24.02
C ILE A 18 3.04 33.92 23.53
N SER A 19 2.28 33.16 24.31
CA SER A 19 1.85 31.81 23.94
C SER A 19 0.91 31.83 22.72
N GLY A 20 -0.02 32.78 22.67
CA GLY A 20 -0.93 32.97 21.53
C GLY A 20 -0.21 33.37 20.24
N ILE A 21 0.78 34.25 20.34
CA ILE A 21 1.61 34.66 19.18
C ILE A 21 2.43 33.47 18.66
N GLY A 22 3.04 32.69 19.55
CA GLY A 22 3.78 31.49 19.16
C GLY A 22 2.89 30.45 18.46
N TYR A 23 1.68 30.22 18.97
CA TYR A 23 0.71 29.32 18.34
C TYR A 23 0.25 29.82 16.97
N TYR A 24 0.04 31.13 16.82
CA TYR A 24 -0.37 31.72 15.55
C TYR A 24 0.71 31.58 14.47
N PHE A 25 1.97 31.88 14.79
CA PHE A 25 3.07 31.71 13.84
C PHE A 25 3.30 30.24 13.47
N HIS A 26 3.23 29.33 14.45
CA HIS A 26 3.33 27.90 14.16
C HIS A 26 2.21 27.40 13.23
N TYR A 27 0.99 27.91 13.42
CA TYR A 27 -0.14 27.55 12.55
C TYR A 27 0.03 28.10 11.13
N GLN A 28 0.57 29.32 10.98
CA GLN A 28 0.90 29.88 9.67
C GLN A 28 1.98 29.07 8.95
N THR A 29 3.06 28.69 9.65
CA THR A 29 4.13 27.90 9.04
C THR A 29 3.61 26.54 8.56
N VAL A 30 2.74 25.88 9.34
CA VAL A 30 2.11 24.62 8.94
C VAL A 30 1.21 24.80 7.71
N GLN A 31 0.47 25.90 7.62
CA GLN A 31 -0.35 26.23 6.44
C GLN A 31 0.50 26.49 5.20
N GLU A 32 1.61 27.22 5.35
CA GLU A 32 2.55 27.51 4.27
C GLU A 32 3.22 26.24 3.75
N GLU A 33 3.71 25.37 4.64
CA GLU A 33 4.27 24.06 4.28
C GLU A 33 3.23 23.18 3.56
N LEU A 34 1.97 23.17 3.99
CA LEU A 34 0.90 22.44 3.31
C LEU A 34 0.63 23.00 1.92
N ALA A 35 0.62 24.32 1.77
CA ALA A 35 0.38 24.99 0.51
C ALA A 35 1.52 24.76 -0.50
N GLU A 36 2.77 24.77 -0.02
CA GLU A 36 3.95 24.45 -0.82
C GLU A 36 3.92 22.99 -1.28
N GLN A 37 3.60 22.04 -0.39
CA GLN A 37 3.41 20.64 -0.77
C GLN A 37 2.30 20.45 -1.81
N ALA A 38 1.18 21.16 -1.66
CA ALA A 38 0.08 21.09 -2.62
C ALA A 38 0.46 21.70 -3.98
N GLN A 39 1.27 22.75 -4.01
CA GLN A 39 1.81 23.32 -5.25
C GLN A 39 2.83 22.39 -5.92
N GLU A 40 3.72 21.77 -5.15
CA GLU A 40 4.67 20.78 -5.64
C GLU A 40 3.95 19.57 -6.23
N GLU A 41 2.92 19.07 -5.55
CA GLU A 41 2.08 17.96 -6.04
C GLU A 41 1.29 18.36 -7.31
N ALA A 42 0.81 19.60 -7.40
CA ALA A 42 0.12 20.12 -8.58
C ALA A 42 1.06 20.35 -9.77
N ALA A 43 2.36 20.55 -9.54
CA ALA A 43 3.37 20.71 -10.57
C ALA A 43 3.80 19.36 -11.18
N LEU A 44 3.51 18.23 -10.53
CA LEU A 44 3.77 16.92 -11.10
C LEU A 44 2.83 16.66 -12.30
N PRO A 45 3.33 16.03 -13.38
CA PRO A 45 2.48 15.65 -14.49
C PRO A 45 1.34 14.77 -13.98
N LYS A 46 0.11 14.94 -14.46
CA LYS A 46 -0.99 14.10 -13.98
C LYS A 46 -0.70 12.62 -14.28
N PRO A 47 -0.99 11.70 -13.34
CA PRO A 47 -0.82 10.29 -13.60
C PRO A 47 -1.73 9.87 -14.76
N ALA A 48 -1.15 9.20 -15.75
CA ALA A 48 -1.85 8.72 -16.94
C ALA A 48 -1.90 7.19 -17.02
N ASP A 49 -1.01 6.51 -16.29
CA ASP A 49 -0.91 5.06 -16.32
C ASP A 49 -1.88 4.41 -15.34
N TYR A 50 -2.45 3.28 -15.74
CA TYR A 50 -3.18 2.38 -14.85
C TYR A 50 -2.31 1.20 -14.50
N CYS A 51 -2.45 0.70 -13.29
CA CYS A 51 -1.52 -0.29 -12.75
C CYS A 51 -2.24 -1.31 -11.87
N LEU A 52 -2.02 -2.58 -12.17
CA LEU A 52 -2.58 -3.72 -11.45
C LEU A 52 -1.44 -4.46 -10.77
N ILE A 53 -1.52 -4.61 -9.45
CA ILE A 53 -0.56 -5.39 -8.66
C ILE A 53 -1.31 -6.52 -7.97
N THR A 54 -0.85 -7.75 -8.17
CA THR A 54 -1.47 -8.94 -7.61
C THR A 54 -0.44 -9.89 -7.02
N TYR A 55 -0.84 -10.70 -6.04
CA TYR A 55 -0.09 -11.88 -5.62
C TYR A 55 -1.04 -13.04 -5.33
N GLN A 56 -0.51 -14.24 -5.17
CA GLN A 56 -1.24 -15.39 -4.66
C GLN A 56 -1.00 -15.51 -3.15
N GLN A 57 -2.06 -15.77 -2.39
CA GLN A 57 -2.02 -15.93 -0.94
C GLN A 57 -2.54 -17.29 -0.54
N SER A 58 -1.90 -17.91 0.45
CA SER A 58 -2.36 -19.13 1.10
C SER A 58 -2.43 -18.94 2.61
N THR A 59 -3.52 -19.42 3.20
CA THR A 59 -3.74 -19.46 4.66
C THR A 59 -3.65 -20.88 5.23
N ASP A 60 -3.44 -21.88 4.38
CA ASP A 60 -3.44 -23.30 4.73
C ASP A 60 -2.11 -24.00 4.38
N ASN A 61 -1.02 -23.24 4.55
CA ASN A 61 0.35 -23.68 4.33
C ASN A 61 0.65 -24.11 2.88
N GLY A 62 0.12 -23.37 1.92
CA GLY A 62 0.37 -23.56 0.49
C GLY A 62 -0.51 -24.62 -0.19
N LYS A 63 -1.57 -25.10 0.48
CA LYS A 63 -2.48 -26.11 -0.11
C LYS A 63 -3.47 -25.48 -1.06
N THR A 64 -4.05 -24.34 -0.68
CA THR A 64 -4.93 -23.54 -1.53
C THR A 64 -4.39 -22.13 -1.70
N TRP A 65 -4.65 -21.56 -2.88
CA TRP A 65 -4.14 -20.26 -3.27
C TRP A 65 -5.29 -19.37 -3.75
N GLN A 66 -5.31 -18.14 -3.26
CA GLN A 66 -6.27 -17.11 -3.65
C GLN A 66 -5.51 -15.93 -4.26
N LYS A 67 -6.01 -15.40 -5.38
CA LYS A 67 -5.45 -14.19 -5.98
C LYS A 67 -5.91 -12.99 -5.14
N VAL A 68 -4.96 -12.15 -4.75
CA VAL A 68 -5.20 -10.90 -4.03
C VAL A 68 -4.77 -9.73 -4.90
N ASN A 69 -5.64 -8.73 -5.03
CA ASN A 69 -5.35 -7.48 -5.73
C ASN A 69 -4.87 -6.44 -4.70
N VAL A 70 -3.60 -6.04 -4.79
CA VAL A 70 -3.04 -4.96 -3.96
C VAL A 70 -3.41 -3.60 -4.54
N ILE A 71 -3.34 -3.48 -5.86
CA ILE A 71 -3.84 -2.34 -6.64
C ILE A 71 -4.71 -2.91 -7.74
N ASN A 72 -5.96 -2.46 -7.85
CA ASN A 72 -6.95 -3.03 -8.77
C ASN A 72 -6.91 -2.43 -10.19
N GLY A 73 -6.02 -1.46 -10.45
CA GLY A 73 -5.88 -0.85 -11.77
C GLY A 73 -7.04 0.03 -12.24
N GLN A 74 -7.95 0.44 -11.36
CA GLN A 74 -9.07 1.31 -11.74
C GLN A 74 -8.76 2.80 -11.74
N LYS A 75 -7.79 3.22 -10.93
CA LYS A 75 -7.40 4.62 -10.80
C LYS A 75 -6.04 4.83 -11.47
N PRO A 76 -5.86 5.96 -12.18
CA PRO A 76 -4.56 6.30 -12.73
C PRO A 76 -3.58 6.58 -11.59
N MET A 77 -2.33 6.15 -11.75
CA MET A 77 -1.25 6.29 -10.80
C MET A 77 0.08 6.54 -11.52
N PHE A 78 1.03 7.13 -10.82
CA PHE A 78 2.40 7.24 -11.33
C PHE A 78 3.09 5.88 -11.39
N LYS A 79 3.82 5.58 -12.47
CA LYS A 79 4.66 4.37 -12.56
C LYS A 79 5.57 4.20 -11.36
N ALA A 80 6.18 5.28 -10.87
CA ALA A 80 7.04 5.25 -9.71
C ALA A 80 6.33 4.78 -8.44
N GLN A 81 5.07 5.18 -8.23
CA GLN A 81 4.27 4.73 -7.09
C GLN A 81 3.93 3.23 -7.20
N CYS A 82 3.66 2.74 -8.40
CA CYS A 82 3.45 1.32 -8.64
C CYS A 82 4.71 0.48 -8.38
N TRP A 83 5.84 0.91 -8.92
CA TRP A 83 7.13 0.26 -8.63
C TRP A 83 7.45 0.26 -7.15
N LYS A 84 7.26 1.39 -6.46
CA LYS A 84 7.44 1.47 -5.00
C LYS A 84 6.60 0.42 -4.27
N ARG A 85 5.32 0.29 -4.63
CA ARG A 85 4.43 -0.70 -3.99
C ARG A 85 4.80 -2.14 -4.33
N TYR A 86 5.22 -2.39 -5.56
CA TYR A 86 5.66 -3.72 -6.00
C TYR A 86 6.95 -4.15 -5.28
N ILE A 87 7.95 -3.27 -5.19
CA ILE A 87 9.20 -3.53 -4.47
C ILE A 87 8.95 -3.83 -3.00
N GLN A 88 8.07 -3.08 -2.34
CA GLN A 88 7.68 -3.36 -0.94
C GLN A 88 7.11 -4.77 -0.73
N ILE A 89 6.43 -5.34 -1.74
CA ILE A 89 5.97 -6.73 -1.67
C ILE A 89 7.17 -7.68 -1.82
N LEU A 90 8.08 -7.37 -2.75
CA LEU A 90 9.28 -8.16 -3.01
C LEU A 90 10.29 -8.13 -1.86
N ASP A 91 10.29 -7.11 -1.00
CA ASP A 91 11.20 -7.01 0.16
C ASP A 91 11.09 -8.24 1.09
N GLY A 92 9.93 -8.91 1.11
CA GLY A 92 9.74 -10.14 1.87
C GLY A 92 10.24 -11.41 1.16
N PHE A 93 10.59 -11.35 -0.12
CA PHE A 93 11.00 -12.50 -0.93
C PHE A 93 12.52 -12.64 -0.94
N ALA A 94 12.99 -13.88 -0.91
CA ALA A 94 14.40 -14.17 -1.17
C ALA A 94 14.75 -13.87 -2.64
N ALA A 95 16.02 -13.61 -2.94
CA ALA A 95 16.46 -13.36 -4.31
C ALA A 95 16.34 -14.58 -5.24
N SER A 96 16.19 -15.78 -4.68
CA SER A 96 16.06 -17.04 -5.43
C SER A 96 15.02 -17.95 -4.78
N THR A 97 14.63 -19.00 -5.51
CA THR A 97 13.86 -20.12 -4.96
C THR A 97 14.61 -20.81 -3.83
N ASP A 98 13.88 -21.42 -2.91
CA ASP A 98 14.43 -22.31 -1.89
C ASP A 98 14.91 -23.66 -2.47
N THR A 99 15.36 -24.56 -1.60
CA THR A 99 15.83 -25.90 -1.97
C THR A 99 14.75 -26.79 -2.60
N ASP A 100 13.48 -26.49 -2.36
CA ASP A 100 12.33 -27.20 -2.93
C ASP A 100 11.85 -26.55 -4.24
N GLY A 101 12.55 -25.52 -4.74
CA GLY A 101 12.14 -24.75 -5.91
C GLY A 101 10.98 -23.79 -5.65
N LYS A 102 10.62 -23.55 -4.39
CA LYS A 102 9.53 -22.65 -4.01
C LYS A 102 10.04 -21.24 -3.83
N TRP A 103 9.28 -20.26 -4.30
CA TRP A 103 9.61 -18.85 -4.16
C TRP A 103 8.46 -18.11 -3.50
N TYR A 104 8.42 -18.19 -2.18
CA TYR A 104 7.35 -17.65 -1.34
C TYR A 104 7.90 -16.73 -0.26
N SER A 105 7.05 -15.82 0.21
CA SER A 105 7.29 -15.00 1.39
C SER A 105 6.19 -15.24 2.43
N LYS A 106 6.43 -14.80 3.66
CA LYS A 106 5.42 -14.79 4.73
C LYS A 106 5.13 -13.35 5.13
N THR A 107 3.85 -12.99 5.19
CA THR A 107 3.43 -11.71 5.77
C THR A 107 3.57 -11.74 7.28
N GLU A 108 3.49 -10.57 7.93
CA GLU A 108 3.48 -10.45 9.39
C GLU A 108 2.35 -11.28 10.04
N ASP A 109 1.20 -11.40 9.37
CA ASP A 109 0.07 -12.25 9.77
C ASP A 109 0.34 -13.77 9.64
N GLY A 110 1.53 -14.17 9.17
CA GLY A 110 1.89 -15.58 8.95
C GLY A 110 1.29 -16.20 7.68
N LYS A 111 0.67 -15.41 6.79
CA LYS A 111 0.12 -15.90 5.52
C LYS A 111 1.24 -16.06 4.50
N ILE A 112 1.18 -17.13 3.70
CA ILE A 112 2.16 -17.36 2.64
C ILE A 112 1.73 -16.60 1.40
N ILE A 113 2.64 -15.84 0.80
CA ILE A 113 2.43 -15.15 -0.47
C ILE A 113 3.41 -15.64 -1.54
N ALA A 114 2.94 -15.66 -2.78
CA ALA A 114 3.65 -16.19 -3.93
C ALA A 114 3.31 -15.41 -5.20
N HIS A 115 4.15 -15.55 -6.22
CA HIS A 115 3.89 -15.04 -7.57
C HIS A 115 3.41 -13.57 -7.63
N PRO A 116 4.14 -12.62 -7.01
CA PRO A 116 3.80 -11.21 -7.14
C PRO A 116 3.96 -10.77 -8.60
N ALA A 117 2.93 -10.15 -9.15
CA ALA A 117 2.89 -9.67 -10.53
C ALA A 117 2.41 -8.23 -10.58
N MET A 118 2.94 -7.47 -11.54
CA MET A 118 2.55 -6.10 -11.81
C MET A 118 2.34 -5.90 -13.31
N TYR A 119 1.28 -5.18 -13.65
CA TYR A 119 0.89 -4.86 -15.03
C TYR A 119 0.60 -3.37 -15.16
N PHE A 120 0.87 -2.81 -16.34
CA PHE A 120 0.53 -1.44 -16.69
C PHE A 120 -0.41 -1.43 -17.90
N ALA A 121 -1.28 -0.42 -17.95
CA ALA A 121 -2.18 -0.19 -19.07
C ALA A 121 -2.45 1.31 -19.24
N ASP A 122 -2.81 1.71 -20.46
CA ASP A 122 -3.22 3.09 -20.78
C ASP A 122 -4.69 3.37 -20.40
N LYS A 123 -5.43 2.35 -19.98
CA LYS A 123 -6.85 2.40 -19.61
C LYS A 123 -7.09 1.62 -18.30
N PRO A 124 -8.18 1.90 -17.57
CA PRO A 124 -8.53 1.15 -16.37
C PRO A 124 -8.61 -0.35 -16.66
N PHE A 125 -8.09 -1.15 -15.73
CA PHE A 125 -8.25 -2.59 -15.80
C PHE A 125 -9.72 -2.96 -15.53
N GLU A 126 -10.26 -3.87 -16.34
CA GLU A 126 -11.57 -4.45 -16.07
C GLU A 126 -11.45 -5.32 -14.82
N ILE A 127 -12.32 -5.07 -13.82
CA ILE A 127 -12.45 -6.00 -12.70
C ILE A 127 -13.11 -7.24 -13.28
N GLN A 128 -12.34 -8.29 -13.54
CA GLN A 128 -12.93 -9.62 -13.60
C GLN A 128 -13.35 -10.00 -12.18
N ASP A 129 -14.59 -9.65 -11.83
CA ASP A 129 -15.31 -10.30 -10.73
C ASP A 129 -15.53 -11.76 -11.12
N LYS A 130 -14.54 -12.61 -10.82
CA LYS A 130 -14.75 -14.01 -10.53
C LYS A 130 -13.56 -14.51 -9.74
N ALA A 131 -13.85 -14.87 -8.49
CA ALA A 131 -13.06 -15.79 -7.71
C ALA A 131 -12.47 -16.90 -8.61
N PRO A 132 -11.24 -17.39 -8.34
CA PRO A 132 -10.69 -18.47 -9.11
C PRO A 132 -11.65 -19.67 -9.04
N VAL A 133 -12.18 -20.06 -10.20
CA VAL A 133 -12.75 -21.39 -10.39
C VAL A 133 -11.63 -22.36 -10.02
N VAL A 134 -11.87 -23.10 -8.95
CA VAL A 134 -11.02 -24.20 -8.50
C VAL A 134 -10.86 -25.17 -9.67
N GLN A 135 -9.73 -25.11 -10.38
CA GLN A 135 -9.31 -26.21 -11.24
C GLN A 135 -8.70 -27.28 -10.36
N GLN A 136 -9.57 -28.08 -9.76
CA GLN A 136 -9.21 -29.38 -9.22
C GLN A 136 -8.94 -30.29 -10.42
N SER A 137 -7.70 -30.31 -10.91
CA SER A 137 -7.26 -31.38 -11.79
C SER A 137 -7.00 -32.61 -10.93
N THR A 138 -8.07 -33.38 -10.70
CA THR A 138 -7.97 -34.75 -10.21
C THR A 138 -7.16 -35.54 -11.22
N GLN A 139 -5.94 -35.91 -10.84
CA GLN A 139 -5.27 -37.06 -11.42
C GLN A 139 -6.18 -38.28 -11.24
N ASN A 140 -6.57 -38.92 -12.33
CA ASN A 140 -6.88 -40.34 -12.32
C ASN A 140 -6.30 -40.97 -13.58
N ASN A 141 -5.09 -41.48 -13.42
CA ASN A 141 -4.58 -42.57 -14.25
C ASN A 141 -5.39 -43.82 -13.89
N THR A 142 -6.19 -44.32 -14.83
CA THR A 142 -6.56 -45.73 -14.84
C THR A 142 -6.46 -46.25 -16.27
N ASN A 143 -5.44 -47.08 -16.49
CA ASN A 143 -5.33 -48.01 -17.59
C ASN A 143 -6.64 -48.77 -17.82
N ALA A 144 -7.13 -48.79 -19.07
CA ALA A 144 -7.89 -49.90 -19.64
C ALA A 144 -7.95 -49.78 -21.18
N GLN A 145 -7.01 -50.43 -21.86
CA GLN A 145 -7.30 -51.14 -23.12
C GLN A 145 -8.06 -52.43 -22.70
N PRO A 146 -9.04 -53.01 -23.43
CA PRO A 146 -8.99 -53.24 -24.88
C PRO A 146 -10.31 -53.20 -25.69
N GLN A 147 -10.12 -53.44 -27.00
CA GLN A 147 -11.03 -53.97 -28.04
C GLN A 147 -11.86 -52.98 -28.87
N ASN A 148 -11.44 -52.78 -30.14
CA ASN A 148 -11.86 -53.65 -31.25
C ASN A 148 -10.77 -53.67 -32.33
#